data_AF-E6SCQ7-F1
#
_entry.id   AF-E6SCQ7-F1
#
_cell.length_a   1.000
_cell.length_b   1.000
_cell.length_c   1.000
_cell.angle_alpha   90.00
_cell.angle_beta   90.00
_cell.angle_gamma   90.00
#
_symmetry.space_group_name_H-M   'P 1'
#
loop_
_entity.id
_entity.type
_entity.pdbx_description
1 polymer ?
#
loop_
_entity_poly.entity_id
_entity_poly.type
_entity_poly.pdbx_seq_one_letter_code
_entity_poly.pdbx_strand_id
1 'polypeptide(L)'
;MGSPVPQEVSDELRRVVERWRQLPLDHALSRMPLTSALVQQLADRVAGLRDRPARPVPDLGPAVVMDQLTVMVYDLYATQPDADVADVVSQLSGIRHAL
;
A
#
# COMPACT_ATOMS: atom_id res chain seq x y z
N MET A 1 5.40 -22.21 -0.69
CA MET A 1 5.11 -21.34 -1.84
C MET A 1 5.66 -19.96 -1.51
N GLY A 2 6.40 -19.33 -2.41
CA GLY A 2 6.95 -17.98 -2.18
C GLY A 2 5.85 -16.92 -2.21
N SER A 3 6.15 -15.72 -1.68
CA SER A 3 5.30 -14.54 -1.85
C SER A 3 5.16 -14.21 -3.35
N PRO A 4 3.97 -13.80 -3.84
CA PRO A 4 3.81 -13.30 -5.20
C PRO A 4 4.43 -11.91 -5.39
N VAL A 5 4.72 -11.21 -4.29
CA VAL A 5 5.28 -9.85 -4.31
C VAL A 5 6.78 -9.91 -4.61
N PRO A 6 7.26 -9.19 -5.64
CA PRO A 6 8.68 -9.06 -5.94
C PRO A 6 9.49 -8.54 -4.75
N GLN A 7 10.76 -8.92 -4.68
CA GLN A 7 11.61 -8.62 -3.53
C GLN A 7 11.80 -7.11 -3.35
N GLU A 8 11.97 -6.37 -4.45
CA GLU A 8 12.16 -4.92 -4.47
C GLU A 8 10.95 -4.19 -3.88
N VAL A 9 9.74 -4.63 -4.23
CA VAL A 9 8.49 -4.08 -3.68
C VAL A 9 8.36 -4.44 -2.20
N SER A 10 8.70 -5.68 -1.83
CA SER A 10 8.67 -6.15 -0.45
C SER A 10 9.62 -5.33 0.44
N ASP A 11 10.82 -5.03 -0.07
CA ASP A 11 11.81 -4.22 0.64
C ASP A 11 11.38 -2.76 0.80
N GLU A 12 10.82 -2.14 -0.25
CA GLU A 12 10.33 -0.77 -0.14
C GLU A 12 9.10 -0.67 0.77
N LEU A 13 8.16 -1.61 0.66
CA LEU A 13 7.01 -1.71 1.56
C LEU A 13 7.45 -1.83 3.01
N ARG A 14 8.44 -2.69 3.30
CA ARG A 14 9.01 -2.83 4.65
C ARG A 14 9.56 -1.50 5.16
N ARG A 15 10.28 -0.73 4.33
CA ARG A 15 10.80 0.60 4.70
C ARG A 15 9.68 1.59 4.99
N VAL A 16 8.58 1.58 4.22
CA VAL A 16 7.38 2.41 4.48
C VAL A 16 6.78 2.05 5.85
N VAL A 17 6.59 0.76 6.14
CA VAL A 17 6.02 0.28 7.40
C VAL A 17 6.92 0.63 8.59
N GLU A 18 8.23 0.41 8.47
CA GLU A 18 9.21 0.77 9.50
C GLU A 18 9.20 2.28 9.77
N ARG A 19 9.13 3.11 8.71
CA ARG A 19 9.06 4.56 8.83
C ARG A 19 7.78 5.01 9.52
N TRP A 20 6.62 4.46 9.13
CA TRP A 20 5.32 4.77 9.74
C TRP A 20 5.32 4.49 11.24
N ARG A 21 5.85 3.33 11.65
CA ARG A 21 5.90 2.92 13.08
C ARG A 21 6.75 3.85 13.96
N GLN A 22 7.67 4.61 13.35
CA GLN A 22 8.52 5.56 14.05
C GLN A 22 7.89 6.96 14.14
N LEU A 23 6.77 7.22 13.46
CA LEU A 23 6.11 8.51 13.50
C LEU A 23 5.40 8.73 14.85
N PRO A 24 5.54 9.92 15.45
CA PRO A 24 4.63 10.36 16.49
C PRO A 24 3.17 10.31 16.01
N LEU A 25 2.23 10.02 16.92
CA LEU A 25 0.83 9.78 16.57
C LEU A 25 0.17 10.96 15.85
N ASP A 26 0.44 12.19 16.28
CA ASP A 26 -0.04 13.43 15.64
C ASP A 26 0.45 13.53 14.19
N HIS A 27 1.71 13.21 13.93
CA HIS A 27 2.24 13.15 12.58
C HIS A 27 1.59 12.03 11.77
N ALA A 28 1.43 10.83 12.33
CA ALA A 28 0.76 9.72 11.65
C ALA A 28 -0.69 10.11 11.25
N LEU A 29 -1.44 10.72 12.16
CA LEU A 29 -2.79 11.26 11.88
C LEU A 29 -2.78 12.29 10.76
N SER A 30 -1.77 13.18 10.71
CA SER A 30 -1.62 14.17 9.63
C SER A 30 -1.34 13.53 8.26
N ARG A 31 -0.72 12.34 8.23
CA ARG A 31 -0.38 11.60 7.00
C ARG A 31 -1.44 10.58 6.58
N MET A 32 -2.40 10.27 7.46
CA MET A 32 -3.49 9.31 7.19
C MET A 32 -4.20 9.51 5.85
N PRO A 33 -4.61 10.73 5.44
CA PRO A 33 -5.34 10.91 4.18
C PRO A 33 -4.52 10.50 2.95
N LEU A 34 -3.23 10.85 2.94
CA LEU A 34 -2.31 10.53 1.85
C LEU A 34 -2.03 9.02 1.77
N THR A 35 -1.80 8.38 2.92
CA THR A 35 -1.60 6.92 2.97
C THR A 35 -2.87 6.17 2.54
N SER A 36 -4.03 6.56 3.06
CA SER A 36 -5.31 5.91 2.75
C SER A 36 -5.68 6.09 1.27
N ALA A 37 -5.31 7.21 0.65
CA ALA A 37 -5.50 7.43 -0.77
C ALA A 37 -4.69 6.44 -1.62
N LEU A 38 -3.46 6.09 -1.24
CA LEU A 38 -2.70 5.05 -1.95
C LEU A 38 -3.36 3.67 -1.79
N VAL A 39 -3.79 3.34 -0.56
CA VAL A 39 -4.50 2.07 -0.28
C VAL A 39 -5.76 1.97 -1.15
N GLN A 40 -6.55 3.04 -1.25
CA GLN A 40 -7.74 3.08 -2.10
C GLN A 40 -7.39 2.92 -3.58
N GLN A 41 -6.36 3.60 -4.08
CA GLN A 41 -5.93 3.49 -5.49
C GLN A 41 -5.53 2.06 -5.85
N LEU A 42 -4.82 1.36 -4.97
CA LEU A 42 -4.48 -0.05 -5.18
C LEU A 42 -5.73 -0.94 -5.14
N ALA A 43 -6.66 -0.69 -4.21
CA ALA A 43 -7.92 -1.42 -4.14
C ALA A 43 -8.76 -1.25 -5.41
N ASP A 44 -8.86 -0.03 -5.94
CA ASP A 44 -9.59 0.28 -7.17
C ASP A 44 -8.94 -0.41 -8.39
N ARG A 45 -7.60 -0.39 -8.46
CA ARG A 45 -6.85 -1.10 -9.50
C ARG A 45 -7.11 -2.60 -9.46
N VAL A 46 -7.05 -3.22 -8.27
CA VAL A 46 -7.35 -4.65 -8.09
C VAL A 46 -8.79 -4.97 -8.45
N ALA A 47 -9.75 -4.13 -8.05
CA ALA A 47 -11.16 -4.31 -8.39
C ALA A 47 -11.37 -4.28 -9.91
N GLY A 48 -10.75 -3.33 -10.61
CA GLY A 48 -10.79 -3.25 -12.07
C GLY A 48 -10.21 -4.48 -12.76
N LEU A 49 -9.07 -4.99 -12.28
CA LEU A 49 -8.45 -6.22 -12.80
C LEU A 49 -9.34 -7.46 -12.59
N ARG A 50 -10.20 -7.46 -11.56
CA ARG A 50 -11.10 -8.56 -11.23
C ARG A 50 -12.53 -8.39 -11.79
N ASP A 51 -12.77 -7.35 -12.60
CA ASP A 51 -14.10 -6.95 -13.09
C ASP A 51 -15.14 -6.83 -11.94
N ARG A 52 -14.70 -6.20 -10.85
CA ARG A 52 -15.54 -5.92 -9.67
C ARG A 52 -15.74 -4.41 -9.52
N PRO A 53 -16.90 -3.97 -8.99
CA PRO A 53 -17.09 -2.57 -8.67
C PRO A 53 -16.09 -2.13 -7.58
N ALA A 54 -15.50 -0.95 -7.77
CA ALA A 54 -14.71 -0.27 -6.75
C ALA A 54 -15.52 -0.11 -5.46
N ARG A 55 -14.86 -0.30 -4.32
CA ARG A 55 -15.47 -0.13 -3.00
C ARG A 55 -14.53 0.68 -2.12
N PRO A 56 -15.06 1.56 -1.27
CA PRO A 56 -14.23 2.31 -0.34
C PRO A 56 -13.57 1.34 0.63
N VAL A 57 -12.25 1.48 0.80
CA VAL A 57 -11.49 0.81 1.85
C VAL A 57 -11.89 1.46 3.18
N PRO A 58 -12.31 0.68 4.19
CA PRO A 58 -12.67 1.23 5.49
C PRO A 58 -11.49 1.98 6.12
N ASP A 59 -11.74 3.18 6.65
CA ASP A 59 -10.78 3.86 7.52
C ASP A 59 -10.78 3.17 8.89
N LEU A 60 -9.70 2.45 9.18
CA LEU A 60 -9.48 1.73 10.44
C LEU A 60 -8.43 2.44 11.32
N GLY A 61 -8.04 3.65 10.95
CA GLY A 61 -7.09 4.46 11.69
C GLY A 61 -5.62 4.08 11.50
N PRO A 62 -4.71 4.84 12.14
CA PRO A 62 -3.27 4.77 11.91
C PRO A 62 -2.62 3.46 12.39
N ALA A 63 -3.29 2.70 13.23
CA ALA A 63 -2.81 1.40 13.68
C ALA A 63 -2.87 0.32 12.59
N VAL A 64 -3.76 0.46 11.59
CA VAL A 64 -4.11 -0.61 10.64
C VAL A 64 -3.77 -0.26 9.19
N VAL A 65 -3.57 1.02 8.86
CA VAL A 65 -3.36 1.46 7.46
C VAL A 65 -2.15 0.81 6.77
N MET A 66 -1.09 0.49 7.52
CA MET A 66 0.08 -0.23 7.00
C MET A 66 -0.22 -1.70 6.65
N ASP A 67 -1.10 -2.34 7.43
CA ASP A 67 -1.56 -3.71 7.14
C ASP A 67 -2.46 -3.70 5.90
N GLN A 68 -3.34 -2.69 5.77
CA GLN A 68 -4.16 -2.51 4.57
C GLN A 68 -3.30 -2.29 3.32
N LEU A 69 -2.28 -1.44 3.40
CA LEU A 69 -1.32 -1.25 2.30
C LEU A 69 -0.62 -2.57 1.93
N THR A 70 -0.19 -3.34 2.93
CA THR A 70 0.47 -4.64 2.73
C THR A 70 -0.44 -5.63 2.00
N VAL A 71 -1.71 -5.72 2.41
CA VAL A 71 -2.70 -6.58 1.75
C VAL A 71 -2.97 -6.11 0.32
N MET A 72 -3.10 -4.81 0.07
CA MET A 72 -3.36 -4.29 -1.28
C MET A 72 -2.18 -4.51 -2.24
N VAL A 73 -0.93 -4.39 -1.78
CA VAL A 73 0.24 -4.74 -2.58
C VAL A 73 0.26 -6.23 -2.90
N TYR A 74 -0.06 -7.09 -1.92
CA TYR A 74 -0.18 -8.53 -2.15
C TYR A 74 -1.28 -8.85 -3.17
N ASP A 75 -2.47 -8.28 -3.00
CA ASP A 75 -3.62 -8.49 -3.88
C ASP A 75 -3.34 -8.05 -5.32
N LEU A 76 -2.59 -6.96 -5.51
CA LEU A 76 -2.13 -6.52 -6.83
C LEU A 76 -1.29 -7.61 -7.50
N TYR A 77 -0.23 -8.10 -6.87
CA TYR A 77 0.65 -9.10 -7.46
C TYR A 77 0.02 -10.50 -7.55
N ALA A 78 -0.92 -10.82 -6.66
CA ALA A 78 -1.71 -12.05 -6.76
C ALA A 78 -2.67 -12.02 -7.96
N THR A 79 -3.14 -10.82 -8.36
CA THR A 79 -4.08 -10.64 -9.48
C THR A 79 -3.37 -10.38 -10.81
N GLN A 80 -2.27 -9.62 -10.77
CA GLN A 80 -1.45 -9.24 -11.92
C GLN A 80 0.03 -9.47 -11.57
N PRO A 81 0.54 -10.70 -11.73
CA PRO A 81 1.92 -11.04 -11.38
C PRO A 81 3.00 -10.25 -12.14
N ASP A 82 2.66 -9.71 -13.30
CA ASP A 82 3.51 -8.90 -14.17
C ASP A 82 3.30 -7.38 -13.97
N ALA A 83 2.64 -6.96 -12.89
CA ALA A 83 2.49 -5.56 -12.56
C ALA A 83 3.86 -4.86 -12.46
N ASP A 84 3.96 -3.67 -13.07
CA ASP A 84 5.21 -2.92 -13.17
C ASP A 84 5.82 -2.64 -11.77
N VAL A 85 6.93 -3.30 -11.51
CA VAL A 85 7.69 -3.21 -10.24
C VAL A 85 8.18 -1.80 -9.98
N ALA A 86 8.64 -1.09 -11.02
CA ALA A 86 9.21 0.24 -10.86
C ALA A 86 8.13 1.27 -10.50
N ASP A 87 6.94 1.16 -11.10
CA ASP A 87 5.78 1.99 -10.76
C ASP A 87 5.37 1.82 -9.29
N VAL A 88 5.21 0.57 -8.82
CA VAL A 88 4.80 0.29 -7.44
C VAL A 88 5.86 0.76 -6.44
N VAL A 89 7.15 0.52 -6.70
CA VAL A 89 8.25 1.01 -5.86
C VAL A 89 8.28 2.54 -5.82
N SER A 90 8.02 3.22 -6.95
CA SER A 90 7.95 4.68 -7.01
C SER A 90 6.83 5.24 -6.15
N GLN A 91 5.63 4.63 -6.21
CA GLN A 91 4.48 5.03 -5.39
C GLN A 91 4.78 4.85 -3.88
N LEU A 92 5.33 3.70 -3.50
CA LEU A 92 5.72 3.43 -2.10
C LEU A 92 6.81 4.38 -1.60
N SER A 93 7.82 4.65 -2.44
CA SER A 93 8.89 5.61 -2.13
C SER A 93 8.33 7.02 -1.94
N GLY A 94 7.38 7.43 -2.78
CA GLY A 94 6.68 8.71 -2.66
C GLY A 94 5.97 8.85 -1.31
N ILE A 95 5.28 7.81 -0.85
CA ILE A 95 4.70 7.78 0.50
C ILE A 95 5.80 7.89 1.56
N ARG A 96 6.84 7.05 1.50
CA ARG A 96 7.92 7.07 2.51
C ARG A 96 8.58 8.44 2.64
N HIS A 97 8.77 9.16 1.55
CA HIS A 97 9.34 10.51 1.57
C HIS A 97 8.39 11.55 2.20
N ALA A 98 7.09 11.30 2.20
CA ALA A 98 6.09 12.14 2.86
C ALA A 98 5.88 11.80 4.34
N LEU A 99 6.39 10.66 4.83
CA LEU A 99 6.35 10.22 6.24
C LEU A 99 7.50 10.82 7.06
#